data_AF-A0AAV4IKX2-F1
#
_entry.id   AF-A0AAV4IKX2-F1
#
_cell.length_a   1.000
_cell.length_b   1.000
_cell.length_c   1.000
_cell.angle_alpha   90.00
_cell.angle_beta   90.00
_cell.angle_gamma   90.00
#
_symmetry.space_group_name_H-M   'P 1'
#
loop_
_entity.id
_entity.type
_entity.pdbx_description
1 polymer ?
#
loop_
_entity_poly.entity_id
_entity_poly.type
_entity_poly.pdbx_seq_one_letter_code
_entity_poly.pdbx_strand_id
1 'polypeptide(L)'
;MPETRVRPGAILEANCSYYTSLQAGQTSDITWAVYKREWGHLQYTLVPPDDRKFELYMDPDCDNVTTSRLTLTVNERIHLATLACFARDITKRPQTCEASDSSCAQSQPIRISVHFIVFAGLLAGWLLLLLPLLTMNLWWGTRSLMATPEALLEVVVVVVVVVVVIVVVGVEVVVVIIIVVVVAAAAVIVVVVVVVAAAAVVVVVVVVVVVVVVVVVVVVEVVHISLFWTSFPTVCC
;
A
#
# COMPACT_ATOMS: atom_id res chain seq x y z
N MET A 1 1.51 8.99 -0.58
CA MET A 1 1.58 8.04 0.55
C MET A 1 2.78 7.14 0.30
N PRO A 2 3.79 7.12 1.18
CA PRO A 2 4.92 6.20 1.02
C PRO A 2 4.45 4.76 1.28
N GLU A 3 4.70 3.87 0.33
CA GLU A 3 4.49 2.43 0.49
C GLU A 3 5.81 1.78 0.93
N THR A 4 5.88 1.34 2.18
CA THR A 4 7.02 0.58 2.68
C THR A 4 6.74 -0.91 2.53
N ARG A 5 7.57 -1.58 1.72
CA ARG A 5 7.50 -3.04 1.51
C ARG A 5 8.34 -3.71 2.59
N VAL A 6 7.71 -4.53 3.43
CA VAL A 6 8.36 -5.12 4.60
C VAL A 6 8.11 -6.63 4.63
N ARG A 7 9.14 -7.40 4.97
CA ARG A 7 9.04 -8.87 5.08
C ARG A 7 8.41 -9.26 6.43
N PRO A 8 7.70 -10.40 6.53
CA PRO A 8 7.29 -10.92 7.83
C PRO A 8 8.51 -11.16 8.72
N GLY A 9 8.39 -10.83 10.00
CA GLY A 9 9.48 -10.87 10.98
C GLY A 9 10.46 -9.71 10.91
N ALA A 10 10.35 -8.82 9.92
CA ALA A 10 11.16 -7.60 9.91
C ALA A 10 10.62 -6.58 10.92
N ILE A 11 11.52 -5.75 11.42
CA ILE A 11 11.20 -4.66 12.33
C ILE A 11 10.78 -3.45 11.47
N LEU A 12 9.56 -2.99 11.68
CA LEU A 12 9.03 -1.76 11.09
C LEU A 12 9.25 -0.63 12.08
N GLU A 13 9.88 0.45 11.60
CA GLU A 13 10.02 1.70 12.34
C GLU A 13 9.19 2.78 11.65
N ALA A 14 8.31 3.41 12.42
CA ALA A 14 7.48 4.51 11.97
C ALA A 14 7.64 5.70 12.93
N ASN A 15 7.90 6.88 12.39
CA ASN A 15 7.97 8.11 13.17
C ASN A 15 6.69 8.92 12.97
N CYS A 16 6.17 9.47 14.05
CA CYS A 16 5.04 10.37 14.06
C CYS A 16 5.44 11.63 14.82
N SER A 17 5.60 12.73 14.09
CA SER A 17 5.85 14.05 14.67
C SER A 17 4.54 14.82 14.76
N TYR A 18 4.34 15.47 15.90
CA TYR A 18 3.21 16.35 16.15
C TYR A 18 3.72 17.68 16.70
N TYR A 19 3.25 18.77 16.08
CA TYR A 19 3.48 20.12 16.58
C TYR A 19 2.55 20.36 17.76
N THR A 20 3.12 20.48 18.94
CA THR A 20 2.39 20.81 20.16
C THR A 20 2.67 22.27 20.47
N SER A 21 1.65 23.10 20.62
CA SER A 21 1.82 24.44 21.21
C SER A 21 1.89 24.38 22.75
N LEU A 22 2.09 23.19 23.32
CA LEU A 22 1.98 22.95 24.74
C LEU A 22 3.20 23.56 25.44
N GLN A 23 2.97 24.33 26.49
CA GLN A 23 4.03 24.85 27.35
C GLN A 23 4.83 23.68 27.95
N ALA A 24 6.14 23.89 28.11
CA ALA A 24 7.05 22.92 28.71
C ALA A 24 6.48 22.32 30.01
N GLY A 25 6.14 21.02 29.98
CA GLY A 25 5.56 20.28 31.12
C GLY A 25 4.19 19.64 30.86
N GLN A 26 3.54 19.89 29.73
CA GLN A 26 2.34 19.16 29.31
C GLN A 26 2.71 18.01 28.35
N THR A 27 2.31 16.78 28.69
CA THR A 27 2.61 15.59 27.89
C THR A 27 1.51 15.37 26.85
N SER A 28 1.83 15.44 25.56
CA SER A 28 0.94 14.96 24.51
C SER A 28 0.85 13.43 24.57
N ASP A 29 -0.36 12.88 24.54
CA ASP A 29 -0.54 11.43 24.48
C ASP A 29 -0.61 11.03 23.00
N ILE A 30 0.42 10.32 22.52
CA ILE A 30 0.48 9.83 21.14
C ILE A 30 0.09 8.35 21.15
N THR A 31 -0.98 8.05 20.42
CA THR A 31 -1.51 6.69 20.29
C THR A 31 -1.32 6.17 18.88
N TRP A 32 -1.01 4.88 18.77
CA TRP A 32 -0.83 4.18 17.51
C TRP A 32 -1.95 3.17 17.33
N ALA A 33 -2.56 3.17 16.15
CA ALA A 33 -3.54 2.17 15.77
C ALA A 33 -3.19 1.56 14.42
N VAL A 34 -3.52 0.28 14.30
CA VAL A 34 -3.49 -0.44 13.04
C VAL A 34 -4.93 -0.61 12.60
N TYR A 35 -5.23 -0.23 11.36
CA TYR A 35 -6.54 -0.45 10.79
C TYR A 35 -6.48 -1.38 9.58
N LYS A 36 -7.46 -2.28 9.51
CA LYS A 36 -7.61 -3.24 8.43
C LYS A 36 -9.02 -3.14 7.89
N ARG A 37 -9.14 -3.13 6.56
CA ARG A 37 -10.44 -3.17 5.90
C ARG A 37 -10.77 -4.62 5.60
N GLU A 38 -11.68 -5.19 6.39
CA GLU A 38 -12.19 -6.54 6.16
C GLU A 38 -13.68 -6.45 5.85
N TRP A 39 -14.12 -7.10 4.76
CA TRP A 39 -15.54 -7.18 4.39
C TRP A 39 -16.25 -5.83 4.22
N GLY A 40 -15.51 -4.78 3.83
CA GLY A 40 -16.06 -3.42 3.68
C GLY A 40 -16.11 -2.61 4.98
N HIS A 41 -15.87 -3.23 6.14
CA HIS A 41 -15.81 -2.56 7.43
C HIS A 41 -14.35 -2.22 7.81
N LEU A 42 -14.15 -1.04 8.40
CA LEU A 42 -12.88 -0.64 9.01
C LEU A 42 -12.84 -1.17 10.44
N GLN A 43 -11.92 -2.09 10.71
CA GLN A 43 -11.62 -2.53 12.06
C GLN A 43 -10.39 -1.80 12.58
N TYR A 44 -10.51 -1.24 13.79
CA TYR A 44 -9.43 -0.56 14.50
C TYR A 44 -8.88 -1.47 15.58
N THR A 45 -7.56 -1.59 15.66
CA THR A 45 -6.91 -2.28 16.76
C THR A 45 -5.78 -1.40 17.27
N LEU A 46 -5.85 -1.06 18.56
CA LEU A 46 -4.78 -0.32 19.23
C LEU A 46 -3.55 -1.20 19.32
N VAL A 47 -2.37 -0.63 19.04
CA VAL A 47 -1.12 -1.34 19.23
C VAL A 47 -0.90 -1.54 20.74
N PRO A 48 -0.69 -2.79 21.21
CA PRO A 48 -0.50 -3.09 22.63
C PRO A 48 0.68 -2.30 23.23
N PRO A 49 0.64 -1.97 24.54
CA PRO A 49 1.74 -1.30 25.24
C PRO A 49 3.08 -2.00 25.18
N ASP A 50 3.08 -3.32 25.14
CA ASP A 50 4.32 -4.09 25.21
C ASP A 50 5.08 -4.10 23.87
N ASP A 51 4.37 -3.81 22.77
CA ASP A 51 4.91 -3.81 21.40
C ASP A 51 5.34 -2.40 20.94
N ARG A 52 5.31 -1.40 21.83
CA ARG A 52 5.61 0.00 21.51
C ARG A 52 6.76 0.53 22.37
N LYS A 53 7.88 0.84 21.72
CA LYS A 53 8.96 1.63 22.31
C LYS A 53 8.75 3.10 21.98
N PHE A 54 8.42 3.90 22.99
CA PHE A 54 8.28 5.34 22.83
C PHE A 54 9.61 6.03 23.09
N GLU A 55 10.16 6.62 22.04
CA GLU A 55 11.28 7.55 22.15
C GLU A 55 10.73 8.94 21.88
N LEU A 56 10.74 9.80 22.90
CA LEU A 56 10.34 11.20 22.78
C LEU A 56 11.58 11.98 22.31
N TYR A 57 11.57 12.43 21.06
CA TYR A 57 12.61 13.32 20.56
C TYR A 57 12.09 14.75 20.58
N MET A 58 12.74 15.60 21.37
CA MET A 58 12.65 17.04 21.25
C MET A 58 13.75 17.49 20.29
N ASP A 59 13.36 18.08 19.18
CA ASP A 59 14.29 18.63 18.20
C ASP A 59 14.83 19.95 18.75
N PRO A 60 16.16 20.10 18.97
CA PRO A 60 16.73 21.33 19.52
C PRO A 60 16.52 22.55 18.60
N ASP A 61 16.22 22.34 17.31
CA ASP A 61 15.95 23.41 16.35
C ASP A 61 14.45 23.73 16.22
N CYS A 62 13.58 22.93 16.87
CA CYS A 62 12.13 23.05 16.82
C CYS A 62 11.51 22.81 18.21
N ASP A 63 11.46 23.87 19.04
CA ASP A 63 11.02 23.86 20.44
C ASP A 63 9.62 23.25 20.71
N ASN A 64 8.82 23.01 19.67
CA ASN A 64 7.41 22.61 19.77
C ASN A 64 7.07 21.31 19.04
N VAL A 65 8.05 20.51 18.62
CA VAL A 65 7.79 19.22 17.94
C VAL A 65 8.03 18.06 18.89
N THR A 66 6.98 17.31 19.15
CA THR A 66 7.09 16.00 19.80
C THR A 66 7.07 14.91 18.75
N THR A 67 8.15 14.13 18.66
CA THR A 67 8.18 12.95 17.79
C THR A 67 8.07 11.68 18.62
N SER A 68 7.09 10.84 18.30
CA SER A 68 6.98 9.46 18.76
C SER A 68 7.49 8.52 17.68
N ARG A 69 8.43 7.66 18.03
CA ARG A 69 8.79 6.49 17.22
C ARG A 69 7.96 5.28 17.66
N LEU A 70 7.49 4.48 16.71
CA LEU A 70 6.95 3.15 16.92
C LEU A 70 7.87 2.14 16.25
N THR A 71 8.28 1.13 17.02
CA THR A 71 9.05 -0.01 16.52
C THR A 71 8.20 -1.27 16.72
N LEU A 72 7.79 -1.91 15.63
CA LEU A 72 6.89 -3.07 15.64
C LEU A 72 7.46 -4.20 14.79
N THR A 73 7.41 -5.43 15.28
CA THR A 73 7.70 -6.62 14.47
C THR A 73 6.52 -6.94 13.56
N VAL A 74 6.76 -7.01 12.25
CA VAL A 74 5.72 -7.29 11.26
C VAL A 74 5.30 -8.75 11.33
N ASN A 75 4.14 -9.01 11.93
CA ASN A 75 3.53 -10.34 11.99
C ASN A 75 2.51 -10.52 10.86
N GLU A 76 2.14 -11.76 10.54
CA GLU A 76 1.16 -12.07 9.47
C GLU A 76 -0.21 -11.39 9.68
N ARG A 77 -0.59 -11.12 10.93
CA ARG A 77 -1.84 -10.41 11.26
C ARG A 77 -1.87 -8.95 10.76
N ILE A 78 -0.71 -8.36 10.52
CA ILE A 78 -0.51 -6.95 10.12
C ILE A 78 -0.43 -6.83 8.59
N HIS A 79 -0.57 -7.95 7.87
CA HIS A 79 -0.61 -7.97 6.41
C HIS A 79 -1.76 -7.12 5.86
N LEU A 80 -1.45 -6.23 4.90
CA LEU A 80 -2.38 -5.26 4.30
C LEU A 80 -3.03 -4.31 5.30
N ALA A 81 -2.50 -4.23 6.51
CA ALA A 81 -2.94 -3.26 7.46
C ALA A 81 -2.33 -1.89 7.17
N THR A 82 -3.01 -0.86 7.62
CA THR A 82 -2.54 0.51 7.52
C THR A 82 -2.26 1.03 8.91
N LEU A 83 -1.05 1.54 9.10
CA LEU A 83 -0.65 2.14 10.38
C LEU A 83 -1.09 3.60 10.40
N ALA A 84 -1.72 4.00 11.51
CA ALA A 84 -2.09 5.37 11.81
C ALA A 84 -1.52 5.77 13.18
N CYS A 85 -1.07 7.01 13.27
CA CYS A 85 -0.75 7.64 14.54
C CYS A 85 -1.72 8.80 14.78
N PHE A 86 -2.16 8.89 16.02
CA PHE A 86 -3.05 9.93 16.50
C PHE A 86 -2.37 10.64 17.67
N ALA A 87 -2.17 11.96 17.52
CA ALA A 87 -1.73 12.80 18.61
C ALA A 87 -2.93 13.46 19.27
N ARG A 88 -2.97 13.41 20.61
CA ARG A 88 -4.06 13.99 21.41
C ARG A 88 -3.54 15.08 22.34
N ASP A 89 -4.31 16.16 22.42
CA ASP A 89 -4.21 17.15 23.48
C ASP A 89 -4.97 16.65 24.72
N ILE A 90 -4.23 16.27 25.77
CA ILE A 90 -4.79 15.76 27.03
C ILE A 90 -5.64 16.81 27.77
N THR A 91 -5.50 18.09 27.45
CA THR A 91 -6.24 19.17 28.12
C THR A 91 -7.73 19.21 27.74
N LYS A 92 -8.12 18.66 26.58
CA LYS A 92 -9.50 18.74 26.05
C LYS A 92 -10.47 17.60 26.47
N ARG A 93 -10.07 16.69 27.37
CA ARG A 93 -10.94 15.70 28.06
C ARG A 93 -11.79 14.66 27.24
N PRO A 94 -11.37 14.08 26.10
CA PRO A 94 -12.01 12.83 25.62
C PRO A 94 -11.25 11.59 26.11
N GLN A 95 -11.85 10.60 26.78
CA GLN A 95 -11.08 9.44 27.31
C GLN A 95 -10.46 8.54 26.24
N THR A 96 -10.94 8.62 24.99
CA THR A 96 -10.50 7.86 23.83
C THR A 96 -10.22 8.82 22.67
N CYS A 97 -9.41 8.39 21.69
CA CYS A 97 -9.17 9.12 20.45
C CYS A 97 -9.63 8.21 19.31
N GLU A 98 -10.81 8.47 18.79
CA GLU A 98 -11.35 7.77 17.62
C GLU A 98 -10.99 8.53 16.36
N ALA A 99 -10.87 7.83 15.23
CA ALA A 99 -10.54 8.46 13.95
C ALA A 99 -11.58 9.49 13.48
N SER A 100 -12.79 9.48 14.06
CA SER A 100 -13.85 10.47 13.85
C SER A 100 -13.69 11.75 14.67
N ASP A 101 -12.80 11.77 15.68
CA ASP A 101 -12.65 12.91 16.56
C ASP A 101 -11.84 14.02 15.89
N SER A 102 -12.47 15.17 15.68
CA SER A 102 -11.82 16.36 15.07
C SER A 102 -10.68 16.93 15.92
N SER A 103 -10.57 16.52 17.18
CA SER A 103 -9.46 16.87 18.07
C SER A 103 -8.24 15.96 17.94
N CYS A 104 -8.32 14.89 17.15
CA CYS A 104 -7.22 13.98 16.91
C CYS A 104 -6.48 14.37 15.62
N ALA A 105 -5.23 14.81 15.76
CA ALA A 105 -4.38 15.06 14.60
C ALA A 105 -3.89 13.71 14.05
N GLN A 106 -4.37 13.35 12.86
CA GLN A 106 -4.06 12.10 12.18
C GLN A 106 -2.82 12.28 11.29
N SER A 107 -1.79 11.46 11.50
CA SER A 107 -0.64 11.39 10.58
C SER A 107 -0.86 10.33 9.49
N GLN A 108 -0.11 10.46 8.38
CA GLN A 108 -0.42 9.81 7.11
C GLN A 108 -0.46 8.27 7.20
N PRO A 109 -1.41 7.63 6.51
CA PRO A 109 -1.50 6.16 6.47
C PRO A 109 -0.30 5.52 5.79
N ILE A 110 0.39 4.60 6.48
CA ILE A 110 1.46 3.78 5.91
C ILE A 110 0.89 2.42 5.53
N ARG A 111 0.92 2.08 4.25
CA ARG A 111 0.45 0.78 3.75
C ARG A 111 1.58 -0.23 3.75
N ILE A 112 1.37 -1.36 4.43
CA ILE A 112 2.33 -2.46 4.49
C ILE A 112 1.85 -3.56 3.52
N SER A 113 2.66 -3.82 2.48
CA SER A 113 2.38 -4.88 1.50
C SER A 113 3.47 -5.96 1.58
N VAL A 114 3.06 -7.21 1.82
CA VAL A 114 3.96 -8.36 1.78
C VAL A 114 3.79 -9.09 0.45
N HIS A 115 4.86 -9.18 -0.33
CA HIS A 115 4.81 -9.76 -1.67
C HIS A 115 4.78 -11.30 -1.69
N PHE A 116 4.01 -11.78 -2.65
CA PHE A 116 3.63 -13.13 -3.08
C PHE A 116 4.77 -14.09 -3.50
N ILE A 117 5.99 -13.95 -2.99
CA ILE A 117 7.15 -14.80 -3.37
C ILE A 117 6.99 -16.22 -2.80
N VAL A 118 6.32 -16.36 -1.65
CA VAL A 118 6.09 -17.64 -0.99
C VAL A 118 5.16 -18.55 -1.80
N PHE A 119 4.16 -17.99 -2.49
CA PHE A 119 3.20 -18.77 -3.26
C PHE A 119 3.81 -19.36 -4.54
N ALA A 120 4.64 -18.58 -5.24
CA ALA A 120 5.40 -19.07 -6.40
C ALA A 120 6.42 -20.15 -6.01
N GLY A 121 7.06 -19.99 -4.84
CA GLY A 121 7.98 -20.99 -4.30
C GLY A 121 7.30 -22.31 -3.91
N LEU A 122 6.13 -22.24 -3.26
CA LEU A 122 5.33 -23.43 -2.90
C LEU A 122 4.88 -24.20 -4.14
N LEU A 123 4.46 -23.50 -5.20
CA LEU A 123 3.98 -24.13 -6.43
C LEU A 123 5.13 -24.79 -7.23
N ALA A 124 6.29 -24.15 -7.29
CA ALA A 124 7.51 -24.74 -7.85
C ALA A 124 8.02 -25.94 -7.04
N GLY A 125 7.96 -25.85 -5.70
CA GLY A 125 8.33 -26.95 -4.80
C GLY A 125 7.43 -28.18 -4.94
N TRP A 126 6.12 -27.97 -5.15
CA TRP A 126 5.17 -29.06 -5.38
C TRP A 126 5.43 -29.80 -6.70
N LEU A 127 5.74 -29.05 -7.76
CA LEU A 127 6.11 -29.61 -9.07
C LEU A 127 7.39 -30.46 -9.01
N LEU A 128 8.40 -30.01 -8.25
CA LEU A 128 9.64 -30.75 -8.04
C LEU A 128 9.45 -32.03 -7.24
N LEU A 129 8.49 -32.09 -6.32
CA LEU A 129 8.16 -33.30 -5.56
C LEU A 129 7.39 -34.34 -6.38
N LEU A 130 6.54 -33.91 -7.32
CA LEU A 130 5.78 -34.81 -8.18
C LEU A 130 6.65 -35.58 -9.19
N LEU A 131 7.70 -34.93 -9.72
CA LEU A 131 8.61 -35.52 -10.70
C LEU A 131 9.22 -36.87 -10.24
N PRO A 132 9.85 -36.99 -9.05
CA PRO A 132 10.41 -38.25 -8.59
C PRO A 132 9.35 -39.31 -8.21
N LEU A 133 8.16 -38.88 -7.75
CA LEU A 133 7.04 -39.80 -7.49
C LEU A 133 6.51 -40.44 -8.78
N LEU A 134 6.47 -39.67 -9.87
CA LEU A 134 6.13 -40.16 -11.20
C LEU A 134 7.20 -41.12 -11.75
N THR A 135 8.48 -40.77 -11.63
CA THR A 135 9.57 -41.63 -12.14
C THR A 135 9.71 -42.93 -11.35
N MET A 136 9.49 -42.92 -10.03
CA MET A 136 9.49 -44.15 -9.24
C MET A 136 8.33 -45.08 -9.62
N ASN A 137 7.10 -44.60 -9.73
CA ASN A 137 5.96 -45.46 -10.08
C ASN A 137 6.10 -46.07 -11.49
N LEU A 138 6.64 -45.32 -12.46
CA LEU A 138 6.95 -45.83 -13.80
C LEU A 138 8.04 -46.91 -13.77
N TRP A 139 9.06 -46.73 -12.93
CA TRP A 139 10.15 -47.69 -12.83
C TRP A 139 9.70 -49.02 -12.20
N TRP A 140 8.85 -48.97 -11.17
CA TRP A 140 8.30 -50.19 -10.56
C TRP A 140 7.28 -50.90 -11.47
N GLY A 141 6.45 -50.15 -12.19
CA GLY A 141 5.47 -50.73 -13.13
C GLY A 141 6.10 -51.45 -14.32
N THR A 142 7.25 -50.99 -14.80
CA THR A 142 7.96 -51.62 -15.94
C THR A 142 8.66 -52.94 -15.60
N ARG A 143 8.93 -53.21 -14.32
CA ARG A 143 9.61 -54.45 -13.88
C ARG A 143 8.68 -55.64 -13.67
N SER A 144 7.39 -55.43 -13.49
CA SER A 144 6.43 -56.49 -13.14
C SER A 144 5.67 -57.07 -14.34
N LEU A 145 5.76 -56.47 -15.53
CA LEU A 145 5.09 -56.96 -16.72
C LEU A 145 5.95 -58.03 -17.42
N MET A 146 5.49 -59.28 -17.41
CA MET A 146 6.01 -60.30 -18.32
C MET A 146 5.75 -59.84 -19.76
N ALA A 147 6.81 -59.68 -20.54
CA ALA A 147 6.77 -59.17 -21.91
C ALA A 147 6.14 -60.22 -22.85
N THR A 148 4.82 -60.30 -22.88
CA THR A 148 4.10 -60.88 -24.01
C THR A 148 3.91 -59.79 -25.08
N PRO A 149 3.98 -60.11 -26.38
CA PRO A 149 3.90 -59.13 -27.45
C PRO A 149 2.57 -58.35 -27.46
N GLU A 150 1.49 -58.87 -26.88
CA GLU A 150 0.22 -58.15 -26.73
C GLU A 150 0.31 -57.01 -25.69
N ALA A 151 1.06 -57.21 -24.60
CA ALA A 151 1.23 -56.20 -23.55
C ALA A 151 2.06 -55.00 -24.02
N LEU A 152 2.94 -55.20 -25.00
CA LEU A 152 3.78 -54.13 -25.56
C LEU A 152 2.94 -53.10 -26.34
N LEU A 153 1.90 -53.54 -27.04
CA LEU A 153 0.98 -52.65 -27.74
C LEU A 153 0.16 -51.83 -26.74
N GLU A 154 -0.34 -52.45 -25.67
CA GLU A 154 -1.13 -51.78 -24.64
C GLU A 154 -0.31 -50.72 -23.89
N VAL A 155 0.95 -51.03 -23.52
CA VAL A 155 1.86 -50.08 -22.89
C VAL A 155 2.18 -48.90 -23.83
N VAL A 156 2.45 -49.16 -25.11
CA VAL A 156 2.71 -48.08 -26.09
C VAL A 156 1.47 -47.18 -26.23
N VAL A 157 0.27 -47.75 -26.31
CA VAL A 157 -0.98 -46.97 -26.39
C VAL A 157 -1.17 -46.12 -25.12
N VAL A 158 -0.98 -46.68 -23.93
CA VAL A 158 -1.10 -45.94 -22.67
C VAL A 158 -0.07 -44.82 -22.59
N VAL A 159 1.19 -45.07 -22.94
CA VAL A 159 2.25 -44.04 -22.93
C VAL A 159 1.91 -42.92 -23.93
N VAL A 160 1.47 -43.25 -25.14
CA VAL A 160 1.07 -42.24 -26.14
C VAL A 160 -0.11 -41.42 -25.63
N VAL A 161 -1.14 -42.05 -25.05
CA VAL A 161 -2.29 -41.34 -24.48
C VAL A 161 -1.87 -40.42 -23.33
N VAL A 162 -1.03 -40.90 -22.40
CA VAL A 162 -0.54 -40.08 -21.28
C VAL A 162 0.28 -38.89 -21.78
N VAL A 163 1.17 -39.09 -22.76
CA VAL A 163 1.95 -38.00 -23.36
C VAL A 163 1.03 -36.99 -24.04
N VAL A 164 0.02 -37.44 -24.80
CA VAL A 164 -0.94 -36.54 -25.45
C VAL A 164 -1.72 -35.75 -24.40
N VAL A 165 -2.19 -36.38 -23.32
CA VAL A 165 -2.90 -35.69 -22.23
C VAL A 165 -2.01 -34.64 -21.56
N ILE A 166 -0.75 -34.98 -21.24
CA ILE A 166 0.19 -34.02 -20.63
C ILE A 166 0.46 -32.83 -21.56
N VAL A 167 0.63 -33.08 -22.86
CA VAL A 167 0.86 -32.01 -23.84
C VAL A 167 -0.38 -31.12 -23.97
N VAL A 168 -1.57 -31.70 -24.09
CA VAL A 168 -2.83 -30.93 -24.20
C VAL A 168 -3.07 -30.09 -22.95
N VAL A 169 -2.99 -30.69 -21.76
CA VAL A 169 -3.15 -29.97 -20.48
C VAL A 169 -2.06 -28.91 -20.32
N GLY A 170 -0.82 -29.22 -20.70
CA GLY A 170 0.30 -28.28 -20.66
C GLY A 170 0.05 -27.06 -21.56
N VAL A 171 -0.46 -27.27 -22.77
CA VAL A 171 -0.81 -26.18 -23.70
C VAL A 171 -1.95 -25.34 -23.14
N GLU A 172 -3.00 -25.95 -22.59
CA GLU A 172 -4.12 -25.20 -21.98
C GLU A 172 -3.66 -24.33 -20.82
N VAL A 173 -2.81 -24.85 -19.92
CA VAL A 173 -2.26 -24.08 -18.79
C VAL A 173 -1.42 -22.90 -19.28
N VAL A 174 -0.57 -23.12 -20.29
CA VAL A 174 0.24 -22.04 -20.88
C VAL A 174 -0.65 -20.95 -21.51
N VAL A 175 -1.70 -21.35 -22.23
CA VAL A 175 -2.65 -20.40 -22.83
C VAL A 175 -3.36 -19.58 -21.74
N VAL A 176 -3.82 -20.22 -20.66
CA VAL A 176 -4.45 -19.52 -19.53
C VAL A 176 -3.49 -18.51 -18.89
N ILE A 177 -2.23 -18.89 -18.67
CA ILE A 177 -1.20 -17.98 -18.12
C ILE A 177 -1.01 -16.77 -19.03
N ILE A 178 -0.88 -16.98 -20.35
CA ILE A 178 -0.72 -15.88 -21.31
C ILE A 178 -1.93 -14.94 -21.26
N ILE A 179 -3.16 -15.47 -21.24
CA ILE A 179 -4.38 -14.66 -21.15
C ILE A 179 -4.37 -13.82 -19.86
N VAL A 180 -4.05 -14.42 -18.71
CA VAL A 180 -3.99 -13.71 -17.43
C VAL A 180 -2.95 -12.59 -17.46
N VAL A 181 -1.76 -12.85 -18.03
CA VAL A 181 -0.70 -11.84 -18.15
C VAL A 181 -1.13 -10.69 -19.07
N VAL A 182 -1.76 -11.00 -20.21
CA VAL A 182 -2.25 -9.98 -21.16
C VAL A 182 -3.36 -9.12 -20.53
N VAL A 183 -4.31 -9.74 -19.83
CA VAL A 183 -5.39 -9.02 -19.13
C VAL A 183 -4.82 -8.14 -18.02
N ALA A 184 -3.87 -8.64 -17.24
CA ALA A 184 -3.20 -7.85 -16.21
C ALA A 184 -2.45 -6.66 -16.80
N ALA A 185 -1.70 -6.86 -17.90
CA ALA A 185 -1.00 -5.79 -18.60
C ALA A 185 -1.96 -4.73 -19.15
N ALA A 186 -3.07 -5.14 -19.76
CA ALA A 186 -4.10 -4.24 -20.25
C ALA A 186 -4.72 -3.41 -19.11
N ALA A 187 -5.01 -4.03 -17.97
CA ALA A 187 -5.52 -3.33 -16.79
C ALA A 187 -4.52 -2.28 -16.27
N VAL A 188 -3.23 -2.60 -16.23
CA VAL A 188 -2.17 -1.65 -15.83
C VAL A 188 -2.13 -0.46 -16.79
N ILE A 189 -2.21 -0.69 -18.11
CA ILE A 189 -2.22 0.38 -19.11
C ILE A 189 -3.43 1.30 -18.90
N VAL A 190 -4.63 0.74 -18.69
CA VAL A 190 -5.85 1.52 -18.43
C VAL A 190 -5.70 2.38 -17.17
N VAL A 191 -5.15 1.82 -16.08
CA VAL A 191 -4.91 2.58 -14.84
C VAL A 191 -3.94 3.73 -15.09
N VAL A 192 -2.84 3.50 -15.81
CA VAL A 192 -1.87 4.56 -16.13
C VAL A 192 -2.51 5.67 -16.95
N VAL A 193 -3.31 5.34 -17.98
CA VAL A 193 -4.00 6.33 -18.80
C VAL A 193 -4.97 7.17 -17.97
N VAL A 194 -5.76 6.54 -17.08
CA VAL A 194 -6.69 7.25 -16.19
C VAL A 194 -5.95 8.18 -15.23
N VAL A 195 -4.83 7.75 -14.66
CA VAL A 195 -4.02 8.57 -13.75
C VAL A 195 -3.40 9.75 -14.48
N VAL A 196 -2.87 9.56 -15.69
CA VAL A 196 -2.30 10.64 -16.52
C VAL A 196 -3.38 11.64 -16.92
N ALA A 197 -4.57 11.16 -17.32
CA ALA A 197 -5.70 12.03 -17.65
C ALA A 197 -6.15 12.84 -16.43
N ALA A 198 -6.27 12.22 -15.26
CA ALA A 198 -6.62 12.91 -14.02
C ALA A 198 -5.57 13.97 -13.63
N ALA A 199 -4.28 13.64 -13.75
CA ALA A 199 -3.20 14.59 -13.50
C ALA A 199 -3.24 15.78 -14.46
N ALA A 200 -3.51 15.55 -15.74
CA ALA A 200 -3.67 16.63 -16.73
C ALA A 200 -4.84 17.57 -16.37
N VAL A 201 -5.98 17.02 -15.93
CA VAL A 201 -7.12 17.84 -15.47
C VAL A 201 -6.73 18.68 -14.25
N VAL A 202 -6.02 18.11 -13.27
CA VAL A 202 -5.55 18.86 -12.09
C VAL A 202 -4.63 20.00 -12.50
N VAL A 203 -3.69 19.78 -13.42
CA VAL A 203 -2.79 20.83 -13.92
C VAL A 203 -3.57 21.95 -14.58
N VAL A 204 -4.56 21.63 -15.43
CA VAL A 204 -5.41 22.64 -16.08
C VAL A 204 -6.18 23.46 -15.04
N VAL A 205 -6.77 22.82 -14.04
CA VAL A 205 -7.51 23.52 -12.96
C VAL A 205 -6.58 24.46 -12.19
N VAL A 206 -5.37 24.01 -11.83
CA VAL A 206 -4.39 24.84 -11.13
C VAL A 206 -3.99 26.05 -11.97
N VAL A 207 -3.72 25.86 -13.27
CA VAL A 207 -3.39 26.97 -14.18
C VAL A 207 -4.54 27.98 -14.25
N VAL A 208 -5.79 27.52 -14.38
CA VAL A 208 -6.97 28.41 -14.41
C VAL A 208 -7.09 29.19 -13.10
N VAL A 209 -6.93 28.54 -11.95
CA VAL A 209 -6.98 29.20 -10.64
C VAL A 209 -5.88 30.27 -10.52
N VAL A 210 -4.64 29.96 -10.92
CA VAL A 210 -3.53 30.92 -10.90
C VAL A 210 -3.83 32.12 -11.79
N VAL A 211 -4.34 31.91 -13.01
CA VAL A 211 -4.70 32.99 -13.92
C VAL A 211 -5.80 33.87 -13.30
N VAL A 212 -6.84 33.28 -12.71
CA VAL A 212 -7.91 34.02 -12.04
C VAL A 212 -7.36 34.85 -10.88
N VAL A 213 -6.50 34.28 -10.04
CA VAL A 213 -5.86 35.00 -8.93
C VAL A 213 -5.03 36.18 -9.43
N VAL A 214 -4.21 35.98 -10.47
CA VAL A 214 -3.41 37.06 -11.07
C VAL A 214 -4.30 38.17 -11.61
N VAL A 215 -5.38 37.83 -12.33
CA VAL A 215 -6.33 38.82 -12.85
C VAL A 215 -6.99 39.61 -11.70
N VAL A 216 -7.41 38.93 -10.64
CA VAL A 216 -8.01 39.59 -9.46
C VAL A 216 -7.01 40.54 -8.80
N VAL A 217 -5.76 40.11 -8.60
CA VAL A 217 -4.71 40.96 -8.00
C VAL A 217 -4.47 42.20 -8.86
N VAL A 218 -4.33 42.05 -10.18
CA VAL A 218 -4.13 43.18 -11.11
C VAL A 218 -5.33 44.13 -11.08
N VAL A 219 -6.56 43.62 -11.08
CA VAL A 219 -7.77 44.46 -10.98
C VAL A 219 -7.80 45.22 -9.65
N VAL A 220 -7.47 44.56 -8.53
CA VAL A 220 -7.44 45.18 -7.21
C VAL A 220 -6.38 46.29 -7.16
N GLU A 221 -5.19 46.07 -7.70
CA GLU A 221 -4.13 47.10 -7.78
C GLU A 221 -4.55 48.29 -8.64
N VAL A 222 -5.14 48.05 -9.82
CA VAL A 222 -5.64 49.11 -10.70
C VAL A 222 -6.74 49.94 -10.02
N VAL A 223 -7.66 49.29 -9.29
CA VAL A 223 -8.71 49.97 -8.51
C VAL A 223 -8.10 50.79 -7.38
N HIS A 224 -7.14 50.26 -6.63
CA HIS A 224 -6.45 50.99 -5.56
C HIS A 224 -5.72 52.24 -6.08
N ILE A 225 -4.98 52.10 -7.18
CA ILE A 225 -4.28 53.23 -7.81
C ILE A 225 -5.29 54.29 -8.25
N SER A 226 -6.39 53.88 -8.90
CA SER A 226 -7.43 54.82 -9.37
C SER A 226 -8.08 55.59 -8.21
N LEU A 227 -8.39 54.90 -7.11
CA LEU A 227 -8.95 55.53 -5.91
C LEU A 227 -7.96 56.52 -5.27
N PHE A 228 -6.68 56.18 -5.23
CA PHE A 228 -5.62 57.06 -4.73
C PHE A 228 -5.61 58.39 -5.50
N TRP A 229 -5.61 58.37 -6.84
CA TRP A 229 -5.63 59.59 -7.66
C TRP A 229 -6.90 60.43 -7.48
N THR A 230 -8.07 59.83 -7.26
CA THR A 230 -9.31 60.59 -7.01
C THR A 230 -9.37 61.24 -5.63
N SER A 231 -8.55 60.77 -4.68
CA SER A 231 -8.56 61.24 -3.29
C SER A 231 -7.53 62.33 -2.97
N PHE A 232 -6.64 62.67 -3.90
CA PHE A 232 -5.88 63.92 -3.84
C PHE A 232 -6.78 65.02 -4.42
N PRO A 233 -7.46 65.85 -3.60
CA PRO A 233 -8.00 67.08 -4.12
C PRO A 233 -6.82 67.81 -4.77
N THR A 234 -7.02 68.26 -6.00
CA THR A 234 -6.19 69.27 -6.65
C THR A 234 -5.88 70.36 -5.64
N VAL A 235 -4.73 70.25 -4.97
CA VAL A 235 -4.09 71.35 -4.25
C VAL A 235 -3.55 72.25 -5.37
N CYS A 236 -4.48 72.97 -6.00
CA CYS A 236 -4.17 74.12 -6.80
C CYS A 236 -3.73 75.24 -5.85
N CYS A 237 -2.65 75.89 -6.26
CA CYS A 237 -2.25 77.28 -6.03
C CYS A 237 -3.24 78.16 -5.27
#